data_AF-A0A7S4NCY3-F1
#
_entry.id   AF-A0A7S4NCY3-F1
#
_cell.length_a   1.000
_cell.length_b   1.000
_cell.length_c   1.000
_cell.angle_alpha   90.00
_cell.angle_beta   90.00
_cell.angle_gamma   90.00
#
_symmetry.space_group_name_H-M   'P 1'
#
loop_
_entity.id
_entity.type
_entity.pdbx_description
1 polymer ?
#
loop_
_entity_poly.entity_id
_entity_poly.type
_entity_poly.pdbx_seq_one_letter_code
_entity_poly.pdbx_strand_id
1 'polypeptide(L)'
;VKMVRICRACGECGAVVGGEDDDDDDGDDAPPPPRCGCDPVDGAGESAPSEGPLWVGRIFDEDAVIDMERMANLDEATAAAGDGDGGGLISKKTRTLLATLRDEASVDGMFHRRPGHSDDGRNPKLVDVIEELQGRGRAAAKTHFDSKALRTDASAEEFRRAVKAVLDRSRN
;
A
#
# COMPACT_ATOMS: atom_id res chain seq x y z
N VAL A 1 -11.54 -5.87 -14.22
CA VAL A 1 -10.17 -6.42 -14.11
C VAL A 1 -9.30 -5.82 -15.20
N LYS A 2 -8.01 -5.59 -14.97
CA LYS A 2 -7.11 -4.93 -15.94
C LYS A 2 -5.78 -5.66 -16.03
N MET A 3 -5.09 -5.53 -17.16
CA MET A 3 -3.66 -5.85 -17.27
C MET A 3 -2.87 -4.68 -16.68
N VAL A 4 -1.78 -4.97 -15.97
CA VAL A 4 -0.96 -3.94 -15.33
C VAL A 4 0.50 -4.22 -15.67
N ARG A 5 1.26 -3.18 -16.01
CA ARG A 5 2.73 -3.29 -16.10
C ARG A 5 3.34 -2.90 -14.77
N ILE A 6 4.13 -3.80 -14.20
CA ILE A 6 4.77 -3.59 -12.89
C ILE A 6 6.27 -3.55 -13.10
N CYS A 7 6.88 -2.39 -12.83
CA CYS A 7 8.34 -2.28 -12.88
C CYS A 7 8.95 -3.11 -11.74
N ARG A 8 9.75 -4.13 -12.07
CA ARG A 8 10.36 -5.02 -11.07
C ARG A 8 11.43 -4.34 -10.20
N ALA A 9 11.99 -3.22 -10.69
CA ALA A 9 13.02 -2.48 -9.96
C ALA A 9 12.43 -1.57 -8.86
N CYS A 10 11.23 -1.00 -9.08
CA CYS A 10 10.66 -0.01 -8.16
C CYS A 10 9.24 -0.29 -7.67
N GLY A 11 8.53 -1.22 -8.28
CA GLY A 11 7.13 -1.53 -8.02
C GLY A 11 6.14 -0.52 -8.61
N GLU A 12 6.60 0.45 -9.40
CA GLU A 12 5.71 1.42 -10.06
C GLU A 12 4.82 0.70 -11.08
N CYS A 13 3.53 0.99 -10.99
CA CYS A 13 2.49 0.33 -11.76
C CYS A 13 1.90 1.30 -12.79
N GLY A 14 1.83 0.87 -14.05
CA GLY A 14 1.06 1.53 -15.10
C GLY A 14 -0.15 0.66 -15.45
N ALA A 15 -1.37 1.21 -15.35
CA ALA A 15 -2.55 0.50 -15.81
C ALA A 15 -2.54 0.44 -17.34
N VAL A 16 -2.67 -0.77 -17.89
CA VAL A 16 -3.01 -0.94 -19.30
C VAL A 16 -4.51 -0.69 -19.37
N VAL A 17 -4.92 0.44 -19.95
CA VAL A 17 -6.33 0.63 -20.30
C VAL A 17 -6.59 -0.41 -21.39
N GLY A 18 -7.30 -1.49 -21.03
CA GLY A 18 -7.80 -2.42 -22.02
C GLY A 18 -8.71 -1.61 -22.92
N GLY A 19 -8.28 -1.38 -24.17
CA GLY A 19 -9.18 -0.98 -25.23
C GLY A 19 -10.23 -2.07 -25.32
N GLU A 20 -11.47 -1.72 -25.02
CA GLU A 20 -12.58 -2.46 -25.58
C GLU A 20 -12.50 -2.20 -27.08
N ASP A 21 -12.36 -3.29 -27.82
CA ASP A 21 -12.29 -3.33 -29.27
C ASP A 21 -13.52 -2.62 -29.85
N ASP A 22 -13.34 -1.38 -30.30
CA ASP A 22 -14.09 -0.84 -31.42
C ASP A 22 -13.13 -0.92 -32.61
N ASP A 23 -13.47 -1.85 -33.52
CA ASP A 23 -12.73 -2.21 -34.72
C ASP A 23 -12.33 -1.00 -35.58
N ASP A 24 -11.18 -1.13 -36.24
CA ASP A 24 -10.68 -0.31 -37.37
C ASP A 24 -9.85 0.96 -37.06
N ASP A 25 -8.58 0.83 -36.63
CA ASP A 25 -7.49 1.64 -37.21
C ASP A 25 -6.09 1.07 -36.88
N ASP A 26 -5.25 0.88 -37.92
CA ASP A 26 -3.89 0.32 -37.88
C ASP A 26 -2.86 1.31 -37.30
N GLY A 27 -3.06 1.77 -36.06
CA GLY A 27 -2.16 2.64 -35.33
C GLY A 27 -1.62 1.95 -34.08
N ASP A 28 -0.32 1.65 -34.06
CA ASP A 28 0.46 0.99 -33.01
C ASP A 28 0.55 1.83 -31.70
N ASP A 29 -0.59 2.26 -31.15
CA ASP A 29 -0.69 3.05 -29.90
C ASP A 29 -0.67 2.11 -28.69
N ALA A 30 0.46 1.43 -28.51
CA ALA A 30 0.75 0.72 -27.28
C ALA A 30 0.64 1.71 -26.10
N PRO A 31 -0.11 1.36 -25.03
CA PRO A 31 -0.34 2.28 -23.92
C PRO A 31 0.98 2.71 -23.27
N PRO A 32 1.06 3.95 -22.77
CA PRO A 32 2.31 4.50 -22.30
C PRO A 32 2.86 3.64 -21.16
N PRO A 33 4.15 3.27 -21.23
CA PRO A 33 4.78 2.45 -20.20
C PRO A 33 4.78 3.16 -18.84
N PRO A 34 4.98 2.41 -17.73
CA PRO A 34 5.16 3.03 -16.43
C PRO A 34 6.30 4.05 -16.51
N ARG A 35 6.01 5.30 -16.12
CA ARG A 35 6.93 6.45 -16.22
C ARG A 35 8.03 6.43 -15.14
N CYS A 36 8.45 5.24 -14.71
CA CYS A 36 9.54 5.13 -13.76
C CYS A 36 10.87 5.42 -14.47
N GLY A 37 11.67 6.36 -13.95
CA GLY A 37 13.03 6.63 -14.42
C GLY A 37 14.06 5.57 -14.01
N CYS A 38 13.65 4.31 -13.90
CA CYS A 38 14.57 3.22 -13.59
C CYS A 38 15.37 2.86 -14.83
N ASP A 39 16.68 2.64 -14.66
CA ASP A 39 17.52 2.13 -15.74
C ASP A 39 16.90 0.86 -16.34
N PRO A 40 16.91 0.71 -17.67
CA PRO A 40 16.33 -0.45 -18.35
C PRO A 40 17.15 -1.70 -18.05
N VAL A 41 16.85 -2.33 -16.93
CA VAL A 41 17.13 -3.74 -16.65
C VAL A 41 15.92 -4.58 -17.04
N ASP A 42 16.10 -5.87 -17.33
CA ASP A 42 15.00 -6.77 -17.71
C ASP A 42 13.81 -6.64 -16.73
N GLY A 43 12.69 -6.10 -17.23
CA GLY A 43 11.48 -5.90 -16.45
C GLY A 43 11.35 -4.54 -15.74
N ALA A 44 12.14 -3.53 -16.12
CA ALA A 44 11.99 -2.14 -15.66
C ALA A 44 11.49 -1.20 -16.77
N GLY A 45 10.77 -0.15 -16.40
CA GLY A 45 10.29 0.88 -17.32
C GLY A 45 9.42 0.30 -18.45
N GLU A 46 9.80 0.59 -19.69
CA GLU A 46 9.07 0.14 -20.88
C GLU A 46 9.11 -1.38 -21.09
N SER A 47 10.12 -2.04 -20.53
CA SER A 47 10.28 -3.51 -20.58
C SER A 47 9.55 -4.24 -19.46
N ALA A 48 8.81 -3.51 -18.59
CA ALA A 48 8.07 -4.11 -17.48
C ALA A 48 7.05 -5.15 -18.00
N PRO A 49 7.07 -6.39 -17.47
CA PRO A 49 6.13 -7.41 -17.90
C PRO A 49 4.70 -6.97 -17.58
N SER A 50 3.78 -7.32 -18.48
CA SER A 50 2.36 -7.17 -18.22
C SER A 50 1.90 -8.34 -17.36
N GLU A 51 1.40 -8.05 -16.17
CA GLU A 51 0.87 -9.02 -15.22
C GLU A 51 -0.67 -8.87 -15.11
N GLY A 52 -1.41 -9.98 -15.12
CA GLY A 52 -2.86 -9.98 -14.96
C GLY A 52 -3.61 -11.07 -15.72
N PRO A 53 -4.95 -11.04 -15.71
CA PRO A 53 -5.80 -9.94 -15.23
C PRO A 53 -5.83 -9.78 -13.70
N LEU A 54 -5.77 -8.54 -13.20
CA LEU A 54 -5.84 -8.21 -11.77
C LEU A 54 -7.03 -7.29 -11.44
N TRP A 55 -7.51 -7.38 -10.20
CA TRP A 55 -8.42 -6.37 -9.64
C TRP A 55 -7.61 -5.16 -9.18
N VAL A 56 -7.85 -4.00 -9.81
CA VAL A 56 -7.18 -2.72 -9.50
C VAL A 56 -8.13 -1.71 -8.85
N GLY A 57 -9.36 -2.14 -8.53
CA GLY A 57 -10.31 -1.30 -7.82
C GLY A 57 -10.00 -1.24 -6.32
N ARG A 58 -10.85 -0.54 -5.57
CA ARG A 58 -10.79 -0.54 -4.11
C ARG A 58 -10.89 -1.98 -3.58
N ILE A 59 -10.03 -2.31 -2.64
CA ILE A 59 -10.03 -3.61 -1.94
C ILE A 59 -10.97 -3.54 -0.73
N PHE A 60 -11.13 -2.34 -0.15
CA PHE A 60 -11.92 -2.11 1.04
C PHE A 60 -13.17 -1.31 0.72
N ASP A 61 -14.26 -1.70 1.35
CA ASP A 61 -15.40 -0.83 1.62
C ASP A 61 -15.11 -0.14 2.97
N GLU A 62 -14.81 1.16 2.92
CA GLU A 62 -14.34 1.92 4.08
C GLU A 62 -15.38 1.99 5.19
N ASP A 63 -16.65 2.21 4.82
CA ASP A 63 -17.78 2.28 5.76
C ASP A 63 -17.96 0.92 6.46
N ALA A 64 -17.91 -0.17 5.69
CA ALA A 64 -18.01 -1.51 6.27
C ALA A 64 -16.86 -1.81 7.25
N VAL A 65 -15.63 -1.40 6.94
CA VAL A 65 -14.46 -1.59 7.83
C VAL A 65 -14.61 -0.77 9.12
N ILE A 66 -15.06 0.48 9.02
CA ILE A 66 -15.34 1.34 10.17
C ILE A 66 -16.42 0.71 11.07
N ASP A 67 -17.52 0.22 10.48
CA ASP A 67 -18.60 -0.41 11.24
C ASP A 67 -18.14 -1.71 11.91
N MET A 68 -17.34 -2.52 11.23
CA MET A 68 -16.74 -3.73 11.83
C MET A 68 -15.83 -3.41 13.02
N GLU A 69 -14.95 -2.40 12.91
CA GLU A 69 -14.11 -1.96 14.02
C GLU A 69 -14.96 -1.46 15.20
N ARG A 70 -15.99 -0.65 14.91
CA ARG A 70 -16.91 -0.12 15.92
C ARG A 70 -17.64 -1.24 16.67
N MET A 71 -18.20 -2.21 15.96
CA MET A 71 -18.86 -3.37 16.57
C MET A 71 -17.89 -4.19 17.43
N ALA A 72 -16.65 -4.35 16.97
CA ALA A 72 -15.62 -5.07 17.73
C ALA A 72 -15.24 -4.38 19.05
N ASN A 73 -15.24 -3.05 19.08
CA ASN A 73 -14.98 -2.28 20.29
C ASN A 73 -16.19 -2.24 21.24
N LEU A 74 -17.42 -2.30 20.72
CA LEU A 74 -18.63 -2.42 21.54
C LEU A 74 -18.69 -3.76 22.27
N ASP A 75 -18.33 -4.86 21.61
CA ASP A 75 -18.23 -6.20 22.23
C ASP A 75 -17.29 -6.18 23.45
N GLU A 76 -16.11 -5.57 23.32
CA GLU A 76 -15.16 -5.39 24.42
C GLU A 76 -15.74 -4.57 25.58
N ALA A 77 -16.44 -3.47 25.28
CA ALA A 77 -17.07 -2.63 26.29
C ALA A 77 -18.19 -3.37 27.04
N THR A 78 -19.00 -4.17 26.33
CA THR A 78 -20.07 -4.97 26.94
C THR A 78 -19.53 -6.11 27.81
N ALA A 79 -18.45 -6.76 27.37
CA ALA A 79 -17.77 -7.79 28.15
C ALA A 79 -17.18 -7.22 29.45
N ALA A 80 -16.64 -5.99 29.42
CA ALA A 80 -16.08 -5.33 30.59
C ALA A 80 -17.14 -4.88 31.63
N ALA A 81 -18.40 -4.73 31.21
CA ALA A 81 -19.50 -4.27 32.07
C ALA A 81 -20.31 -5.40 32.73
N GLY A 82 -20.08 -6.66 32.35
CA GLY A 82 -20.76 -7.82 32.92
C GLY A 82 -19.93 -8.51 34.00
N ASP A 83 -20.52 -8.80 35.16
CA ASP A 83 -19.91 -9.55 36.28
C ASP A 83 -19.71 -11.06 35.99
N GLY A 84 -19.87 -11.50 34.74
CA GLY A 84 -19.76 -12.89 34.33
C GLY A 84 -18.50 -13.12 33.50
N ASP A 85 -17.92 -14.31 33.63
CA ASP A 85 -16.77 -14.89 32.92
C ASP A 85 -16.92 -14.94 31.38
N GLY A 86 -17.27 -13.80 30.78
CA GLY A 86 -17.63 -13.61 29.39
C GLY A 86 -16.57 -12.75 28.71
N GLY A 87 -15.44 -13.36 28.36
CA GLY A 87 -14.50 -12.73 27.44
C GLY A 87 -15.24 -12.35 26.15
N GLY A 88 -15.09 -11.10 25.70
CA GLY A 88 -15.73 -10.60 24.49
C GLY A 88 -15.58 -11.59 23.32
N LEU A 89 -16.63 -11.73 22.52
CA LEU A 89 -16.69 -12.65 21.38
C LEU A 89 -15.54 -12.40 20.40
N ILE A 90 -15.06 -11.16 20.34
CA ILE A 90 -14.01 -10.74 19.43
C ILE A 90 -12.68 -10.70 20.17
N SER A 91 -11.65 -11.30 19.56
CA SER A 91 -10.32 -11.32 20.15
C SER A 91 -9.63 -9.96 20.05
N LYS A 92 -8.70 -9.67 20.98
CA LYS A 92 -7.82 -8.49 20.90
C LYS A 92 -7.05 -8.42 19.58
N LYS A 93 -6.62 -9.57 19.05
CA LYS A 93 -5.90 -9.65 17.75
C LYS A 93 -6.79 -9.20 16.60
N THR A 94 -8.05 -9.64 16.59
CA THR A 94 -9.05 -9.23 15.59
C THR A 94 -9.31 -7.72 15.66
N ARG A 95 -9.43 -7.15 16.86
CA ARG A 95 -9.55 -5.69 17.04
C ARG A 95 -8.35 -4.93 16.47
N THR A 96 -7.13 -5.37 16.80
CA THR A 96 -5.90 -4.75 16.26
C THR A 96 -5.82 -4.85 14.74
N LEU A 97 -6.26 -5.97 14.15
CA LEU A 97 -6.34 -6.13 12.71
C LEU A 97 -7.36 -5.16 12.11
N LEU A 98 -8.57 -5.04 12.66
CA LEU A 98 -9.60 -4.12 12.18
C LEU A 98 -9.15 -2.66 12.24
N ALA A 99 -8.47 -2.26 13.31
CA ALA A 99 -7.85 -0.93 13.39
C ALA A 99 -6.82 -0.70 12.29
N THR A 100 -5.98 -1.71 12.00
CA THR A 100 -5.01 -1.65 10.89
C THR A 100 -5.70 -1.55 9.54
N LEU A 101 -6.77 -2.31 9.32
CA LEU A 101 -7.55 -2.29 8.08
C LEU A 101 -8.26 -0.95 7.88
N ARG A 102 -8.78 -0.32 8.94
CA ARG A 102 -9.36 1.01 8.87
C ARG A 102 -8.32 2.03 8.39
N ASP A 103 -7.16 2.06 9.04
CA ASP A 103 -6.09 2.99 8.66
C ASP A 103 -5.64 2.72 7.22
N GLU A 104 -5.52 1.46 6.83
CA GLU A 104 -5.16 1.05 5.47
C GLU A 104 -6.22 1.43 4.41
N ALA A 105 -7.50 1.34 4.74
CA ALA A 105 -8.61 1.64 3.84
C ALA A 105 -8.66 3.13 3.44
N SER A 106 -8.17 4.02 4.31
CA SER A 106 -8.11 5.46 4.05
C SER A 106 -7.05 5.88 3.03
N VAL A 107 -6.17 4.96 2.61
CA VAL A 107 -5.05 5.25 1.71
C VAL A 107 -5.28 4.63 0.34
N ASP A 108 -5.56 5.50 -0.64
CA ASP A 108 -5.63 5.10 -2.05
C ASP A 108 -4.23 5.05 -2.65
N GLY A 109 -3.80 3.85 -3.06
CA GLY A 109 -2.43 3.62 -3.52
C GLY A 109 -1.95 2.20 -3.31
N MET A 110 -0.83 1.85 -3.95
CA MET A 110 -0.17 0.57 -3.80
C MET A 110 0.66 0.53 -2.51
N PHE A 111 1.13 -0.66 -2.13
CA PHE A 111 2.06 -0.78 -1.00
C PHE A 111 3.51 -0.74 -1.47
N HIS A 112 4.33 -0.03 -0.71
CA HIS A 112 5.77 -0.04 -0.84
C HIS A 112 6.36 -0.89 0.27
N ARG A 113 7.11 -1.92 -0.12
CA ARG A 113 7.93 -2.65 0.82
C ARG A 113 9.12 -1.77 1.21
N ARG A 114 9.39 -1.67 2.51
CA ARG A 114 10.60 -1.01 2.99
C ARG A 114 11.82 -1.63 2.28
N PRO A 115 12.77 -0.83 1.77
CA PRO A 115 13.98 -1.37 1.20
C PRO A 115 14.68 -2.28 2.21
N GLY A 116 15.49 -3.19 1.70
CA GLY A 116 16.36 -4.04 2.54
C GLY A 116 17.34 -3.20 3.37
N HIS A 117 18.35 -3.86 3.93
CA HIS A 117 19.42 -3.15 4.62
C HIS A 117 20.01 -2.07 3.70
N SER A 118 20.17 -0.84 4.21
CA SER A 118 21.00 0.16 3.54
C SER A 118 22.43 -0.38 3.39
N ASP A 119 23.27 0.25 2.56
CA ASP A 119 24.70 -0.09 2.49
C ASP A 119 25.38 -0.10 3.87
N ASP A 120 24.90 0.74 4.79
CA ASP A 120 25.37 0.82 6.19
C ASP A 120 24.72 -0.21 7.15
N GLY A 121 23.94 -1.18 6.65
CA GLY A 121 23.22 -2.16 7.48
C GLY A 121 22.01 -1.63 8.27
N ARG A 122 21.67 -0.35 8.14
CA ARG A 122 20.58 0.30 8.89
C ARG A 122 19.23 0.09 8.20
N ASN A 123 18.16 0.16 8.99
CA ASN A 123 16.80 -0.05 8.50
C ASN A 123 15.83 0.91 9.21
N PRO A 124 15.17 1.85 8.50
CA PRO A 124 14.33 2.84 9.17
C PRO A 124 13.08 2.18 9.77
N LYS A 125 12.59 2.70 10.89
CA LYS A 125 11.31 2.22 11.43
C LYS A 125 10.20 2.66 10.47
N LEU A 126 9.24 1.78 10.25
CA LEU A 126 8.15 2.06 9.31
C LEU A 126 7.28 3.23 9.77
N VAL A 127 7.11 3.39 11.09
CA VAL A 127 6.37 4.51 11.70
C VAL A 127 7.02 5.84 11.32
N ASP A 128 8.34 5.96 11.48
CA ASP A 128 9.07 7.18 11.12
C ASP A 128 8.95 7.53 9.62
N VAL A 129 8.85 6.53 8.74
CA VAL A 129 8.64 6.74 7.29
C VAL A 129 7.20 7.18 7.01
N ILE A 130 6.21 6.62 7.70
CA ILE A 130 4.80 7.05 7.60
C ILE A 130 4.67 8.50 8.04
N GLU A 131 5.24 8.85 9.19
CA GLU A 131 5.24 10.22 9.72
C GLU A 131 5.93 11.19 8.76
N GLU A 132 7.05 10.80 8.15
CA GLU A 132 7.74 11.60 7.14
C GLU A 132 6.88 11.85 5.89
N LEU A 133 6.15 10.83 5.41
CA LEU A 133 5.27 10.96 4.26
C LEU A 133 4.06 11.85 4.57
N GLN A 134 3.42 11.62 5.73
CA GLN A 134 2.30 12.43 6.21
C GLN A 134 2.70 13.89 6.42
N GLY A 135 3.89 14.14 6.96
CA GLY A 135 4.45 15.49 7.10
C GLY A 135 4.68 16.22 5.77
N ARG A 136 4.75 15.49 4.65
CA ARG A 136 4.83 16.02 3.28
C ARG A 136 3.46 16.11 2.59
N GLY A 137 2.37 15.86 3.31
CA GLY A 137 1.01 15.88 2.78
C GLY A 137 0.62 14.64 1.98
N ARG A 138 1.34 13.52 2.16
CA ARG A 138 1.03 12.23 1.53
C ARG A 138 0.21 11.34 2.48
N ALA A 139 -0.80 10.67 1.95
CA ALA A 139 -1.51 9.64 2.70
C ALA A 139 -0.59 8.43 2.85
N ALA A 140 -0.45 7.91 4.07
CA ALA A 140 0.36 6.73 4.33
C ALA A 140 -0.14 5.95 5.55
N ALA A 141 -0.16 4.62 5.45
CA ALA A 141 -0.59 3.72 6.51
C ALA A 141 0.14 2.37 6.41
N LYS A 142 0.25 1.63 7.51
CA LYS A 142 0.75 0.23 7.44
C LYS A 142 -0.24 -0.62 6.65
N THR A 143 0.26 -1.69 6.04
CA THR A 143 -0.61 -2.68 5.41
C THR A 143 -0.62 -4.00 6.17
N HIS A 144 -1.79 -4.65 6.22
CA HIS A 144 -1.92 -5.99 6.77
C HIS A 144 -1.25 -7.08 5.90
N PHE A 145 -0.94 -6.79 4.63
CA PHE A 145 -0.32 -7.76 3.71
C PHE A 145 1.13 -8.10 4.06
N ASP A 146 1.93 -7.11 4.46
CA ASP A 146 3.33 -7.30 4.91
C ASP A 146 3.64 -6.31 6.04
N SER A 147 4.01 -6.84 7.20
CA SER A 147 4.48 -6.07 8.37
C SER A 147 5.65 -5.10 8.09
N LYS A 148 6.36 -5.28 6.98
CA LYS A 148 7.50 -4.45 6.53
C LYS A 148 7.12 -3.52 5.38
N ALA A 149 5.84 -3.40 5.05
CA ALA A 149 5.33 -2.54 3.99
C ALA A 149 4.32 -1.52 4.51
N LEU A 150 4.16 -0.42 3.78
CA LEU A 150 3.12 0.59 3.99
C LEU A 150 2.41 0.87 2.67
N ARG A 151 1.14 1.28 2.71
CA ARG A 151 0.45 1.91 1.58
C ARG A 151 0.70 3.40 1.60
N THR A 152 0.82 4.00 0.43
CA THR A 152 0.87 5.45 0.27
C THR A 152 0.41 5.87 -1.13
N ASP A 153 -0.12 7.09 -1.24
CA ASP A 153 -0.38 7.76 -2.52
C ASP A 153 0.89 8.39 -3.12
N ALA A 154 2.00 8.38 -2.38
CA ALA A 154 3.28 8.89 -2.83
C ALA A 154 3.86 8.02 -3.96
N SER A 155 4.52 8.67 -4.91
CA SER A 155 5.29 7.97 -5.95
C SER A 155 6.46 7.15 -5.34
N ALA A 156 6.96 6.17 -6.09
CA ALA A 156 8.13 5.39 -5.67
C ALA A 156 9.35 6.28 -5.38
N GLU A 157 9.54 7.38 -6.12
CA GLU A 157 10.60 8.35 -5.88
C GLU A 157 10.40 9.12 -4.57
N GLU A 158 9.18 9.56 -4.28
CA GLU A 158 8.86 10.24 -3.02
C GLU A 158 9.02 9.31 -1.82
N PHE A 159 8.59 8.06 -1.94
CA PHE A 159 8.81 7.04 -0.92
C PHE A 159 10.30 6.86 -0.62
N ARG A 160 11.15 6.69 -1.65
CA ARG A 160 12.61 6.60 -1.48
C ARG A 160 13.20 7.84 -0.81
N ARG A 161 12.74 9.03 -1.19
CA ARG A 161 13.18 10.30 -0.58
C ARG A 161 12.78 10.39 0.90
N ALA A 162 11.61 9.90 1.27
CA ALA A 162 11.17 9.84 2.66
C ALA A 162 12.04 8.86 3.48
N VAL A 163 12.27 7.65 2.96
CA VAL A 163 13.15 6.65 3.58
C VAL A 163 14.56 7.22 3.81
N LYS A 164 15.13 7.87 2.80
CA LYS A 164 16.46 8.51 2.91
C LYS A 164 16.48 9.58 4.00
N ALA A 165 15.47 10.46 4.03
CA ALA A 165 15.39 11.53 5.03
C ALA A 165 15.35 10.98 6.48
N VAL A 166 14.60 9.90 6.71
CA VAL A 166 14.56 9.22 8.02
C VAL A 166 15.94 8.64 8.39
N LEU A 167 16.61 7.98 7.43
CA LEU A 167 17.93 7.39 7.65
C LEU A 167 19.04 8.43 7.90
N ASP A 168 18.93 9.60 7.27
CA ASP A 168 19.88 10.70 7.46
C ASP A 168 19.65 11.38 8.82
N ARG A 169 18.40 11.53 9.28
CA ARG A 169 18.13 12.02 10.64
C ARG A 169 18.68 11.11 11.73
N SER A 170 18.64 9.80 11.51
CA SER A 170 19.15 8.84 12.49
C SER A 170 20.69 8.78 12.55
N ARG A 171 21.41 9.56 11.73
CA ARG A 171 22.89 9.66 11.78
C ARG A 171 23.37 10.73 12.76
N ASN A 172 22.54 11.72 13.05
CA ASN A 172 22.84 12.85 13.91
C ASN A 172 22.35 12.59 15.33
#